data_AF-A0AAW2VLU6-F1
#
_entry.id   AF-A0AAW2VLU6-F1
#
_cell.length_a   1.000
_cell.length_b   1.000
_cell.length_c   1.000
_cell.angle_alpha   90.00
_cell.angle_beta   90.00
_cell.angle_gamma   90.00
#
_symmetry.space_group_name_H-M   'P 1'
#
loop_
_entity.id
_entity.type
_entity.pdbx_description
1 polymer ?
#
loop_
_entity_poly.entity_id
_entity_poly.type
_entity_poly.pdbx_seq_one_letter_code
_entity_poly.pdbx_strand_id
1 'polypeptide(L)'
;MEEDHLFDISDLRVLKEGRREEVVAIAELAGRCLHLNGKKRPTMKEVAVELEGIQLLKEESVFVQNHDHDIREYNSVHEFADSYDFPSISGTGSMHFDTITACSAEVEHPLLDEP
;
A
#
# COMPACT_ATOMS: atom_id res chain seq x y z
N MET A 1 -11.69 -17.35 -2.37
CA MET A 1 -11.32 -17.72 -0.99
C MET A 1 -12.61 -18.17 -0.37
N GLU A 2 -12.65 -19.36 0.21
CA GLU A 2 -13.84 -19.83 0.91
C GLU A 2 -13.76 -19.28 2.35
N GLU A 3 -14.80 -18.58 2.81
CA GLU A 3 -14.77 -17.84 4.09
C GLU A 3 -14.43 -18.75 5.28
N ASP A 4 -14.89 -20.00 5.25
CA ASP A 4 -14.68 -20.97 6.33
C ASP A 4 -13.20 -21.34 6.52
N HIS A 5 -12.40 -21.30 5.45
CA HIS A 5 -10.97 -21.60 5.51
C HIS A 5 -10.09 -20.38 5.77
N LEU A 6 -10.63 -19.18 5.70
CA LEU A 6 -9.88 -17.96 5.92
C LEU A 6 -9.33 -17.88 7.34
N PHE A 7 -10.16 -18.20 8.33
CA PHE A 7 -9.79 -18.09 9.74
C PHE A 7 -8.86 -19.22 10.19
N ASP A 8 -8.90 -20.37 9.51
CA ASP A 8 -8.01 -21.50 9.78
C ASP A 8 -6.55 -21.19 9.41
N ILE A 9 -6.33 -20.38 8.37
CA ILE A 9 -4.99 -20.03 7.88
C ILE A 9 -4.48 -18.68 8.38
N SER A 10 -5.35 -17.89 9.01
CA SER A 10 -5.01 -16.55 9.48
C SER A 10 -4.10 -16.60 10.71
N ASP A 11 -3.16 -15.66 10.80
CA ASP A 11 -2.27 -15.55 11.96
C ASP A 11 -3.08 -15.30 13.24
N LEU A 12 -2.63 -15.91 14.35
CA LEU A 12 -3.26 -15.79 15.66
C LEU A 12 -3.47 -14.33 16.10
N ARG A 13 -2.61 -13.39 15.69
CA ARG A 13 -2.77 -11.97 15.99
C ARG A 13 -3.93 -11.36 15.20
N VAL A 14 -4.06 -11.71 13.93
CA VAL A 14 -5.18 -11.25 13.07
C VAL A 14 -6.51 -11.73 13.65
N LEU A 15 -6.57 -12.98 14.13
CA LEU A 15 -7.78 -13.54 14.77
C LEU A 15 -8.14 -12.86 16.10
N LYS A 16 -7.15 -12.32 16.82
CA LYS A 16 -7.36 -11.65 18.12
C LYS A 16 -7.70 -10.18 17.98
N GLU A 17 -7.10 -9.50 17.01
CA GLU A 17 -7.13 -8.03 16.89
C GLU A 17 -8.05 -7.54 15.76
N GLY A 18 -8.23 -8.34 14.70
CA GLY A 18 -9.03 -7.97 13.54
C GLY A 18 -10.51 -8.29 13.73
N ARG A 19 -11.39 -7.38 13.30
CA ARG A 19 -12.83 -7.67 13.22
C ARG A 19 -13.10 -8.64 12.08
N ARG A 20 -14.09 -9.53 12.24
CA ARG A 20 -14.38 -10.59 11.25
C ARG A 20 -14.59 -10.00 9.86
N GLU A 21 -15.34 -8.91 9.78
CA GLU A 21 -15.71 -8.23 8.54
C GLU A 21 -14.49 -7.60 7.86
N GLU A 22 -13.60 -6.97 8.63
CA GLU A 22 -12.35 -6.41 8.11
C GLU A 22 -11.44 -7.49 7.56
N VAL A 23 -11.28 -8.59 8.30
CA VAL A 23 -10.44 -9.72 7.91
C VAL A 23 -10.94 -10.34 6.61
N VAL A 24 -12.26 -10.53 6.48
CA VAL A 24 -12.88 -11.03 5.24
C VAL A 24 -12.63 -10.05 4.08
N ALA A 25 -12.91 -8.75 4.26
CA ALA A 25 -12.74 -7.76 3.20
C ALA A 25 -11.28 -7.64 2.73
N ILE A 26 -10.32 -7.63 3.65
CA ILE A 26 -8.88 -7.61 3.32
C ILE A 26 -8.48 -8.90 2.60
N ALA A 27 -9.00 -10.05 3.01
CA ALA A 27 -8.71 -11.32 2.36
C ALA A 27 -9.24 -11.40 0.93
N GLU A 28 -10.44 -10.88 0.68
CA GLU A 28 -11.00 -10.77 -0.66
C GLU A 28 -10.17 -9.84 -1.56
N LEU A 29 -9.74 -8.69 -1.02
CA LEU A 29 -8.85 -7.77 -1.71
C LEU A 29 -7.50 -8.42 -2.03
N ALA A 30 -6.88 -9.10 -1.06
CA ALA A 30 -5.65 -9.86 -1.26
C ALA A 30 -5.82 -10.95 -2.33
N GLY A 31 -6.95 -11.65 -2.33
CA GLY A 31 -7.29 -12.63 -3.36
C GLY A 31 -7.32 -12.03 -4.77
N ARG A 32 -7.86 -10.82 -4.92
CA ARG A 32 -7.82 -10.09 -6.21
C ARG A 32 -6.42 -9.62 -6.58
N CYS A 33 -5.62 -9.13 -5.62
CA CYS A 33 -4.23 -8.74 -5.84
C CYS A 33 -3.35 -9.91 -6.29
N LEU A 34 -3.61 -11.11 -5.77
CA LEU A 34 -2.87 -12.34 -6.08
C LEU A 34 -3.41 -13.09 -7.30
N HIS A 35 -4.34 -12.50 -8.05
CA HIS A 35 -4.93 -13.14 -9.22
C HIS A 35 -3.85 -13.56 -10.23
N LEU A 36 -3.90 -14.82 -10.72
CA LEU A 36 -2.87 -15.40 -11.60
C LEU A 36 -2.71 -14.62 -12.91
N ASN A 37 -3.83 -14.19 -13.49
CA ASN A 37 -3.83 -13.25 -14.60
C ASN A 37 -3.61 -11.82 -14.11
N GLY A 38 -2.45 -11.24 -14.41
CA GLY A 38 -2.08 -9.88 -14.00
C GLY A 38 -3.04 -8.79 -14.49
N LYS A 39 -3.70 -8.98 -15.64
CA LYS A 39 -4.67 -8.00 -16.17
C LYS A 39 -5.97 -7.92 -15.35
N LYS A 40 -6.21 -8.90 -14.48
CA LYS A 40 -7.36 -8.93 -13.56
C LYS A 40 -7.01 -8.44 -12.15
N ARG A 41 -5.72 -8.14 -11.90
CA ARG A 41 -5.32 -7.56 -10.62
C ARG A 41 -5.79 -6.11 -10.57
N PRO A 42 -6.25 -5.64 -9.40
CA PRO A 42 -6.57 -4.23 -9.22
C PRO A 42 -5.33 -3.37 -9.37
N THR A 43 -5.55 -2.12 -9.74
CA THR A 43 -4.51 -1.08 -9.72
C THR A 43 -4.23 -0.66 -8.28
N MET A 44 -3.03 -0.14 -7.99
CA MET A 44 -2.72 0.36 -6.64
C MET A 44 -3.64 1.49 -6.19
N LYS A 45 -4.20 2.27 -7.13
CA LYS A 45 -5.21 3.28 -6.83
C LYS A 45 -6.50 2.65 -6.28
N GLU A 46 -6.99 1.60 -6.93
CA GLU A 46 -8.18 0.86 -6.46
C GLU A 46 -7.90 0.20 -5.11
N VAL A 47 -6.71 -0.42 -4.94
CA VAL A 47 -6.30 -1.02 -3.66
C VAL A 47 -6.28 0.02 -2.53
N ALA A 48 -5.74 1.22 -2.77
CA ALA A 48 -5.71 2.29 -1.77
C ALA A 48 -7.13 2.72 -1.36
N VAL A 49 -8.01 2.99 -2.33
CA VAL A 49 -9.39 3.39 -2.08
C VAL A 49 -10.16 2.33 -1.28
N GLU A 50 -9.96 1.06 -1.61
CA GLU A 50 -10.63 -0.03 -0.90
C GLU A 50 -10.12 -0.19 0.54
N LEU A 51 -8.81 -0.04 0.76
CA LEU A 51 -8.24 -0.09 2.11
C LEU A 51 -8.68 1.10 2.97
N GLU A 52 -8.87 2.28 2.38
CA GLU A 52 -9.48 3.43 3.06
C GLU A 52 -10.92 3.12 3.46
N GLY A 53 -11.70 2.52 2.55
CA GLY A 53 -13.08 2.08 2.85
C GLY A 53 -13.16 1.07 4.00
N ILE A 54 -12.26 0.09 4.04
CA ILE A 54 -12.21 -0.90 5.13
C ILE A 54 -11.86 -0.24 6.47
N GLN A 55 -10.99 0.77 6.47
CA GLN A 55 -10.65 1.52 7.68
C GLN A 55 -11.84 2.32 8.22
N LEU A 56 -12.67 2.91 7.35
CA LEU A 56 -13.86 3.65 7.78
C LEU A 56 -14.90 2.74 8.47
N LEU A 57 -15.04 1.49 8.03
CA LEU A 57 -15.88 0.51 8.73
C LEU A 57 -15.46 0.32 10.19
N LYS A 58 -14.19 0.56 10.54
CA LYS A 58 -13.66 0.49 11.91
C LYS A 58 -14.23 1.60 12.77
N GLU A 59 -14.29 2.80 12.21
CA GLU A 59 -14.72 4.01 12.88
C GLU A 59 -16.25 4.02 13.09
N GLU A 60 -17.03 3.48 12.15
CA GLU A 60 -18.49 3.36 12.30
C GLU A 60 -18.93 2.52 13.50
N SER A 61 -18.11 1.55 13.93
CA SER A 61 -18.40 0.76 15.15
C SER A 61 -18.17 1.50 16.47
N VAL A 62 -17.55 2.67 16.42
CA VAL A 62 -17.25 3.51 17.59
C VAL A 62 -18.29 4.62 17.78
N PHE A 63 -19.03 5.00 16.74
CA PHE A 63 -19.94 6.15 16.76
C PHE A 63 -21.42 5.75 16.61
N VAL A 64 -22.03 5.26 17.70
CA VAL A 64 -23.46 5.53 17.94
C VAL A 64 -23.56 6.90 18.61
N GLN A 65 -23.54 7.96 17.78
CA GLN A 65 -24.34 9.19 17.87
C GLN A 65 -23.60 10.42 17.32
N ASN A 66 -24.23 10.99 16.27
CA ASN A 66 -24.17 12.40 15.86
C ASN A 66 -22.86 12.93 15.29
N HIS A 67 -22.71 12.95 13.96
CA HIS A 67 -22.68 14.24 13.23
C HIS A 67 -22.82 14.04 11.71
N ASP A 68 -23.74 14.78 11.14
CA ASP A 68 -23.77 15.15 9.72
C ASP A 68 -22.56 16.03 9.44
N HIS A 69 -21.57 15.54 8.67
CA HIS A 69 -20.57 16.42 8.05
C HIS A 69 -19.93 15.79 6.79
N ASP A 70 -20.50 16.18 5.66
CA ASP A 70 -19.82 16.64 4.44
C ASP A 70 -18.85 15.68 3.71
N ILE A 71 -19.40 15.05 2.67
CA ILE A 71 -18.68 14.45 1.53
C ILE A 71 -17.95 15.58 0.77
N ARG A 72 -16.81 16.09 1.29
CA ARG A 72 -16.11 17.20 0.65
C ARG A 72 -14.58 17.23 0.76
N GLU A 73 -13.93 16.08 0.81
CA GLU A 73 -12.47 16.01 0.61
C GLU A 73 -12.05 15.01 -0.46
N TYR A 74 -12.74 15.05 -1.60
CA TYR A 74 -12.48 14.23 -2.79
C TYR A 74 -11.62 14.96 -3.86
N ASN A 75 -11.02 16.13 -3.54
CA ASN A 75 -10.30 16.96 -4.53
C ASN A 75 -8.92 17.52 -4.11
N SER A 76 -8.29 17.06 -3.02
CA SER A 76 -6.97 17.60 -2.58
C SER A 76 -5.75 16.80 -3.06
N VAL A 77 -5.94 15.74 -3.86
CA VAL A 77 -4.84 14.92 -4.41
C VAL A 77 -4.71 15.15 -5.93
N HIS A 78 -4.60 16.41 -6.35
CA HIS A 78 -4.22 16.76 -7.72
C HIS A 78 -2.93 17.58 -7.81
N GLU A 79 -2.27 17.91 -6.69
CA GLU A 79 -1.17 18.89 -6.69
C GLU A 79 0.09 18.39 -5.95
N PHE A 80 0.60 17.21 -6.34
CA PHE A 80 1.97 16.79 -5.99
C PHE A 80 2.67 15.98 -7.10
N ALA A 81 1.94 15.59 -8.16
CA ALA A 81 2.50 14.80 -9.26
C ALA A 81 3.21 15.65 -10.34
N ASP A 82 3.06 16.97 -10.32
CA ASP A 82 3.54 17.86 -11.40
C ASP A 82 4.95 18.43 -11.15
N SER A 83 5.65 18.02 -10.09
CA SER A 83 7.04 18.47 -9.83
C SER A 83 8.11 17.42 -10.13
N TYR A 84 7.76 16.20 -10.55
CA TYR A 84 8.75 15.23 -11.00
C TYR A 84 9.11 15.50 -12.47
N ASP A 85 10.08 16.38 -12.67
CA ASP A 85 10.80 16.51 -13.93
C ASP A 85 11.54 15.20 -14.20
N PHE A 86 10.90 14.30 -14.97
CA PHE A 86 11.56 13.16 -15.56
C PHE A 86 12.47 13.66 -16.70
N PRO A 87 13.80 13.48 -16.63
CA PRO A 87 14.66 13.88 -17.73
C PRO A 87 14.26 13.12 -18.99
N SER A 88 13.86 13.86 -20.03
CA SER A 88 13.58 13.29 -21.35
C SER A 88 14.86 12.65 -21.90
N ILE A 89 14.96 11.32 -21.80
CA ILE A 89 16.00 10.53 -22.46
C ILE A 89 15.76 10.51 -23.98
N SER A 90 16.16 11.58 -24.65
CA SER A 90 16.40 11.57 -26.10
C SER A 90 17.80 11.03 -26.34
N GLY A 91 17.92 9.73 -26.62
CA GLY A 91 19.21 9.11 -26.90
C GLY A 91 19.06 7.79 -27.63
N THR A 92 19.12 7.84 -28.96
CA THR A 92 19.34 6.68 -29.82
C THR A 92 20.66 6.02 -29.47
N GLY A 93 20.67 4.73 -29.14
CA GLY A 93 21.86 3.89 -29.30
C GLY A 93 22.19 2.93 -28.16
N SER A 94 22.10 1.64 -28.51
CA SER A 94 22.78 0.48 -27.91
C SER A 94 22.29 -0.02 -26.54
N MET A 95 21.60 -1.16 -26.55
CA MET A 95 21.39 -1.99 -25.36
C MET A 95 22.73 -2.56 -24.92
N HIS A 96 23.20 -2.17 -23.74
CA HIS A 96 24.13 -2.95 -22.93
C HIS A 96 23.46 -3.19 -21.58
N PHE A 97 22.96 -4.41 -21.41
CA PHE A 97 22.48 -4.90 -20.13
C PHE A 97 23.71 -5.21 -19.29
N ASP A 98 23.94 -4.49 -18.19
CA ASP A 98 24.73 -5.01 -17.08
C ASP A 98 24.44 -4.31 -15.75
N THR A 99 23.90 -5.12 -14.83
CA THR A 99 24.05 -5.17 -13.36
C THR A 99 23.63 -3.95 -12.52
N ILE A 100 22.51 -4.12 -11.79
CA ILE A 100 22.19 -3.34 -10.59
C ILE A 100 23.19 -3.73 -9.51
N THR A 101 24.29 -3.00 -9.40
CA THR A 101 25.18 -3.05 -8.23
C THR A 101 24.47 -2.39 -7.06
N ALA A 102 24.22 -3.16 -6.00
CA ALA A 102 23.78 -2.62 -4.72
C ALA A 102 24.88 -1.72 -4.15
N CYS A 103 24.62 -0.42 -3.99
CA CYS A 103 25.51 0.45 -3.22
C CYS A 103 25.14 0.36 -1.75
N SER A 104 25.93 -0.41 -1.00
CA SER A 104 26.10 -0.28 0.44
C SER A 104 26.50 1.16 0.77
N ALA A 105 25.77 1.83 1.65
CA ALA A 105 26.23 3.06 2.25
C ALA A 105 27.15 2.71 3.43
N GLU A 106 28.46 2.79 3.21
CA GLU A 106 29.47 2.78 4.26
C GLU A 106 29.33 4.10 5.06
N VAL A 107 29.10 4.00 6.38
CA VAL A 107 29.13 5.15 7.29
C VAL A 107 30.58 5.34 7.73
N GLU A 108 31.30 6.29 7.16
CA GLU A 108 32.60 6.73 7.70
C GLU A 108 32.37 7.59 8.96
N HIS A 109 32.95 7.14 10.08
CA HIS A 109 33.05 7.88 11.33
C HIS A 109 34.36 8.72 11.34
N PRO A 110 34.35 10.01 11.69
CA PRO A 110 35.58 10.81 11.79
C PRO A 110 36.39 10.46 13.04
N LEU A 111 37.68 10.20 12.85
CA LEU A 111 38.72 10.05 13.88
C LEU A 111 38.83 11.34 14.73
N LEU A 112 38.77 11.21 16.05
CA LEU A 112 39.30 12.24 16.97
C LEU A 112 40.54 11.66 17.63
N ASP A 113 41.68 12.30 17.38
CA ASP A 113 42.99 11.99 17.99
C ASP A 113 42.96 12.23 19.51
N GLU A 114 43.47 11.24 20.25
CA GLU A 114 43.75 11.29 21.69
C GLU A 114 45.11 11.97 21.95
N PRO A 115 45.31 12.49 23.18
CA PRO A 115 46.59 12.28 23.87
C PRO A 115 46.45 11.42 25.13
#